data_AF-A0A950HUR6-F1
#
_entry.id   AF-A0A950HUR6-F1
#
_cell.length_a   1.000
_cell.length_b   1.000
_cell.length_c   1.000
_cell.angle_alpha   90.00
_cell.angle_beta   90.00
_cell.angle_gamma   90.00
#
_symmetry.space_group_name_H-M   'P 1'
#
loop_
_entity.id
_entity.type
_entity.pdbx_description
1 polymer ?
#
loop_
_entity_poly.entity_id
_entity_poly.type
_entity_poly.pdbx_seq_one_letter_code
_entity_poly.pdbx_strand_id
1 'polypeptide(L)'
;MSQQVSDAASYGAPRFTLAQRVRIGRYRPLIIACAVFAACLAIIASIGSAPLSYYDLASMATSGATLAITAVGQTLVILSGGFDLSAGAVVSLVNVT
;
A
#
# COMPACT_ATOMS: atom_id res chain seq x y z
N MET A 1 13.83 -26.81 -55.06
CA MET A 1 12.39 -26.94 -54.76
C MET A 1 12.09 -27.57 -53.39
N SER A 2 13.10 -27.96 -52.61
CA SER A 2 12.96 -28.62 -51.29
C SER A 2 13.10 -27.68 -50.09
N GLN A 3 13.55 -26.43 -50.29
CA GLN A 3 13.70 -25.45 -49.19
C GLN A 3 12.38 -24.74 -48.81
N GLN A 4 11.40 -24.69 -49.70
CA GLN A 4 10.15 -23.95 -49.46
C GLN A 4 9.14 -24.70 -48.57
N VAL A 5 9.37 -25.99 -48.29
CA VAL A 5 8.49 -26.80 -47.41
C VAL A 5 8.96 -26.74 -45.94
N SER A 6 10.24 -26.46 -45.68
CA SER A 6 10.77 -26.34 -44.30
C SER A 6 10.37 -25.04 -43.60
N ASP A 7 10.06 -23.98 -44.34
CA ASP A 7 9.64 -22.69 -43.75
C ASP A 7 8.19 -22.70 -43.25
N ALA A 8 7.34 -23.61 -43.76
CA ALA A 8 5.94 -23.72 -43.34
C ALA A 8 5.78 -24.33 -41.94
N ALA A 9 6.79 -25.03 -41.41
CA ALA A 9 6.79 -25.54 -40.03
C ALA A 9 7.17 -24.47 -38.99
N SER A 10 7.59 -23.28 -39.45
CA SER A 10 8.05 -22.18 -38.60
C SER A 10 7.01 -21.07 -38.43
N TYR A 11 5.76 -21.28 -38.86
CA TYR A 11 4.62 -20.47 -38.45
C TYR A 11 4.33 -20.75 -36.97
N GLY A 12 5.08 -20.05 -36.12
CA GLY A 12 4.96 -20.13 -34.67
C GLY A 12 3.50 -20.01 -34.26
N ALA A 13 2.96 -21.10 -33.72
CA ALA A 13 1.69 -21.08 -33.03
C ALA A 13 1.69 -19.90 -32.05
N PRO A 14 0.63 -19.09 -31.98
CA PRO A 14 0.53 -18.06 -30.97
C PRO A 14 0.60 -18.76 -29.62
N ARG A 15 1.77 -18.69 -28.98
CA ARG A 15 1.95 -19.14 -27.62
C ARG A 15 1.11 -18.17 -26.82
N PHE A 16 -0.12 -18.56 -26.48
CA PHE A 16 -0.89 -17.96 -25.40
C PHE A 16 -0.10 -18.18 -24.12
N THR A 17 0.95 -17.37 -23.98
CA THR A 17 1.90 -17.39 -22.90
C THR A 17 1.13 -16.85 -21.73
N LEU A 18 0.68 -17.77 -20.88
CA LEU A 18 0.13 -17.56 -19.55
C LEU A 18 -0.14 -16.07 -19.25
N ALA A 19 -1.35 -15.60 -19.54
CA ALA A 19 -1.93 -14.41 -18.91
C ALA A 19 -2.16 -14.60 -17.40
N GLN A 20 -1.38 -15.49 -16.80
CA GLN A 20 -1.26 -15.78 -15.39
C GLN A 20 0.00 -15.12 -14.82
N ARG A 21 0.52 -14.07 -15.46
CA ARG A 21 1.27 -13.01 -14.79
C ARG A 21 0.32 -12.24 -13.88
N VAL A 22 -0.13 -12.94 -12.84
CA VAL A 22 -0.05 -12.43 -11.49
C VAL A 22 -0.65 -11.02 -11.34
N ARG A 23 -1.98 -11.00 -11.13
CA ARG A 23 -2.66 -9.86 -10.49
C ARG A 23 -2.08 -9.50 -9.10
N ILE A 24 -1.10 -10.26 -8.56
CA ILE A 24 -0.36 -10.00 -7.30
C ILE A 24 0.37 -8.66 -7.29
N GLY A 25 0.74 -8.10 -8.44
CA GLY A 25 1.34 -6.76 -8.48
C GLY A 25 0.51 -5.68 -7.75
N ARG A 26 -0.82 -5.79 -7.78
CA ARG A 26 -1.76 -4.80 -7.21
C ARG A 26 -1.88 -4.87 -5.68
N TYR A 27 -1.75 -6.04 -5.08
CA TYR A 27 -1.93 -6.27 -3.64
C TYR A 27 -0.62 -6.35 -2.85
N ARG A 28 0.54 -6.18 -3.51
CA ARG A 28 1.84 -6.06 -2.84
C ARG A 28 1.84 -5.08 -1.65
N PRO A 29 1.40 -3.81 -1.78
CA PRO A 29 1.44 -2.87 -0.66
C PRO A 29 0.51 -3.30 0.50
N LEU A 30 -0.64 -3.92 0.20
CA LEU A 30 -1.54 -4.44 1.24
C LEU A 30 -0.91 -5.62 1.99
N ILE A 31 -0.30 -6.57 1.27
CA ILE A 31 0.41 -7.70 1.89
C ILE A 31 1.54 -7.19 2.80
N ILE A 32 2.32 -6.21 2.33
CA ILE A 32 3.41 -5.62 3.12
C ILE A 32 2.84 -4.95 4.38
N ALA A 33 1.77 -4.16 4.26
CA ALA A 33 1.15 -3.51 5.41
C ALA A 33 0.64 -4.52 6.46
N CYS A 34 -0.07 -5.57 6.01
CA CYS A 34 -0.52 -6.65 6.90
C CYS A 34 0.65 -7.40 7.54
N ALA A 35 1.73 -7.68 6.78
CA ALA A 35 2.91 -8.37 7.28
C ALA A 35 3.64 -7.54 8.36
N VAL A 36 3.82 -6.24 8.12
CA VAL A 36 4.42 -5.31 9.09
C VAL A 36 3.55 -5.19 10.34
N PHE A 37 2.22 -5.05 10.19
CA PHE A 37 1.30 -5.00 11.33
C PHE A 37 1.37 -6.27 12.19
N ALA A 38 1.36 -7.46 11.56
CA ALA A 38 1.50 -8.73 12.25
C ALA A 38 2.88 -8.87 12.94
N ALA A 39 3.96 -8.42 12.29
CA ALA A 39 5.29 -8.40 12.88
C ALA A 39 5.37 -7.50 14.11
N CYS A 40 4.78 -6.29 14.07
CA CYS A 40 4.70 -5.41 15.24
C CYS A 40 3.92 -6.06 16.39
N LEU A 41 2.76 -6.69 16.12
CA LEU A 41 2.01 -7.40 17.16
C LEU A 41 2.81 -8.57 17.75
N ALA A 42 3.53 -9.33 16.92
CA ALA A 42 4.40 -10.42 17.39
C ALA A 42 5.54 -9.90 18.27
N ILE A 43 6.15 -8.76 17.91
CA ILE A 43 7.18 -8.11 18.72
C ILE A 43 6.63 -7.74 20.09
N ILE A 44 5.46 -7.08 20.13
CA ILE A 44 4.82 -6.68 21.39
C ILE A 44 4.50 -7.90 22.25
N ALA A 45 3.94 -8.95 21.64
CA ALA A 45 3.67 -10.21 22.34
C ALA A 45 4.94 -10.91 22.85
N SER A 46 6.08 -10.75 22.17
CA SER A 46 7.34 -11.38 22.55
C SER A 46 8.12 -10.63 23.63
N ILE A 47 7.97 -9.30 23.70
CA ILE A 47 8.65 -8.45 24.70
C ILE A 47 7.80 -8.35 25.97
N GLY A 48 6.48 -8.42 25.86
CA GLY A 48 5.57 -8.35 27.00
C GLY A 48 5.77 -9.50 27.98
N SER A 49 5.87 -9.19 29.27
CA SER A 49 5.95 -10.20 30.34
C SER A 49 4.62 -10.94 30.57
N ALA A 50 3.53 -10.50 29.94
CA ALA A 50 2.21 -11.10 30.04
C ALA A 50 1.61 -11.31 28.64
N PRO A 51 0.73 -12.32 28.47
CA PRO A 51 0.01 -12.51 27.21
C PRO A 51 -0.83 -11.28 26.85
N LEU A 52 -0.93 -11.00 25.55
CA LEU A 52 -1.77 -9.91 25.04
C LEU A 52 -3.23 -10.07 25.49
N SER A 53 -3.71 -9.11 26.28
CA SER A 53 -5.08 -9.06 26.76
C SER A 53 -5.98 -8.29 25.80
N TYR A 54 -7.29 -8.56 25.86
CA TYR A 54 -8.29 -7.78 25.12
C TYR A 54 -8.18 -6.27 25.40
N TYR A 55 -7.86 -5.88 26.65
CA TYR A 55 -7.69 -4.49 27.03
C TYR A 55 -6.53 -3.81 26.31
N ASP A 56 -5.41 -4.53 26.13
CA ASP A 56 -4.23 -4.02 25.42
C ASP A 56 -4.56 -3.80 23.94
N LEU A 57 -5.19 -4.80 23.30
CA LEU A 57 -5.62 -4.69 21.91
C LEU A 57 -6.64 -3.56 21.72
N ALA A 58 -7.63 -3.44 22.62
CA ALA A 58 -8.65 -2.40 22.54
C ALA A 58 -8.06 -0.99 22.71
N SER A 59 -7.10 -0.83 23.63
CA SER A 59 -6.41 0.45 23.85
C SER A 59 -5.51 0.82 22.67
N MET A 60 -4.76 -0.15 22.14
CA MET A 60 -3.96 0.01 20.94
C MET A 60 -4.82 0.29 19.70
N ALA A 61 -5.96 -0.35 19.56
CA ALA A 61 -6.89 -0.11 18.45
C ALA A 61 -7.53 1.28 18.54
N THR A 62 -7.91 1.74 19.73
CA THR A 62 -8.51 3.06 19.92
C THR A 62 -7.53 4.19 19.59
N SER A 63 -6.32 4.11 20.15
CA SER A 63 -5.24 5.07 19.86
C SER A 63 -4.75 4.95 18.41
N GLY A 64 -4.56 3.74 17.91
CA GLY A 64 -4.10 3.45 16.56
C GLY A 64 -5.10 3.84 15.47
N ALA A 65 -6.40 3.64 15.68
CA ALA A 65 -7.45 4.08 14.75
C ALA A 65 -7.47 5.61 14.62
N THR A 66 -7.30 6.33 15.73
CA THR A 66 -7.19 7.79 15.72
C THR A 66 -6.01 8.24 14.85
N LEU A 67 -4.84 7.64 15.07
CA LEU A 67 -3.64 7.91 14.28
C LEU A 67 -3.80 7.53 12.80
N ALA A 68 -4.46 6.40 12.51
CA ALA A 68 -4.72 5.96 11.14
C ALA A 68 -5.64 6.93 10.39
N ILE A 69 -6.71 7.40 11.03
CA ILE A 69 -7.61 8.42 10.46
C ILE A 69 -6.86 9.72 10.21
N THR A 70 -6.03 10.17 11.17
CA THR A 70 -5.19 11.36 10.99
C THR A 70 -4.23 11.19 9.81
N ALA A 71 -3.54 10.05 9.71
CA ALA A 71 -2.59 9.78 8.62
C ALA A 71 -3.28 9.75 7.24
N VAL A 72 -4.48 9.16 7.16
CA VAL A 72 -5.31 9.18 5.95
C VAL A 72 -5.71 10.62 5.62
N GLY A 73 -6.17 11.39 6.60
CA GLY A 73 -6.51 12.81 6.43
C GLY A 73 -5.34 13.65 5.92
N GLN A 74 -4.15 13.45 6.48
CA GLN A 74 -2.92 14.11 6.01
C GLN A 74 -2.55 13.68 4.59
N THR A 75 -2.73 12.40 4.25
CA THR A 75 -2.49 11.91 2.88
C THR A 75 -3.44 12.57 1.89
N LEU A 76 -4.72 12.75 2.24
CA LEU A 76 -5.70 13.45 1.41
C LEU A 76 -5.34 14.94 1.26
N VAL A 77 -4.87 15.60 2.32
CA VAL A 77 -4.37 16.98 2.25
C VAL A 77 -3.18 17.06 1.30
N ILE A 78 -2.18 16.18 1.42
CA ILE A 78 -1.00 16.18 0.56
C ILE A 78 -1.36 15.92 -0.91
N LEU A 79 -2.19 14.88 -1.17
CA LEU A 79 -2.58 14.51 -2.54
C LEU A 79 -3.50 15.54 -3.20
N SER A 80 -4.30 16.27 -2.43
CA SER A 80 -5.15 17.36 -2.94
C SER A 80 -4.37 18.65 -3.22
N GLY A 81 -3.05 18.70 -2.92
CA GLY A 81 -2.29 19.95 -2.92
C GLY A 81 -2.65 20.87 -1.75
N GLY A 82 -3.27 20.29 -0.71
CA GLY A 82 -3.97 20.93 0.39
C GLY A 82 -5.48 20.90 0.18
N PHE A 83 -6.26 21.08 1.24
CA PHE A 83 -7.62 21.59 1.16
C PHE A 83 -7.60 23.09 0.77
N ASP A 84 -6.69 23.48 -0.12
CA ASP A 84 -6.11 24.83 -0.29
C ASP A 84 -5.10 25.24 0.80
N LEU A 85 -3.92 24.59 0.80
CA LEU A 85 -2.78 25.07 1.59
C LEU A 85 -2.19 26.36 0.97
N SER A 86 -2.60 26.73 -0.25
CA SER A 86 -2.25 27.99 -0.90
C SER A 86 -3.05 29.17 -0.33
N ALA A 87 -4.35 29.04 -0.03
CA ALA A 87 -5.10 30.08 0.69
C ALA A 87 -4.58 30.27 2.10
N GLY A 88 -4.22 29.19 2.82
CA GLY A 88 -3.56 29.30 4.11
C GLY A 88 -2.21 30.05 4.02
N ALA A 89 -1.40 29.76 3.00
CA ALA A 89 -0.14 30.45 2.74
C ALA A 89 -0.33 31.92 2.31
N VAL A 90 -1.36 32.23 1.49
CA VAL A 90 -1.72 33.60 1.09
C VAL A 90 -2.21 34.41 2.28
N VAL A 91 -3.06 33.83 3.13
CA VAL A 91 -3.49 34.47 4.39
C VAL A 91 -2.27 34.72 5.30
N SER A 92 -1.35 33.77 5.40
CA SER A 92 -0.10 33.96 6.15
C SER A 92 0.83 35.02 5.52
N LEU A 93 0.82 35.17 4.19
CA LEU A 93 1.60 36.16 3.45
C LEU A 93 1.04 37.57 3.62
N VAL A 94 -0.29 37.73 3.66
CA VAL A 94 -0.94 39.04 3.94
C VAL A 94 -1.01 39.36 5.44
N ASN A 95 -0.83 38.37 6.31
CA ASN A 95 -0.81 38.53 7.77
C ASN A 95 0.62 38.75 8.34
N VAL A 96 1.57 39.21 7.51
CA VAL A 96 2.85 39.72 8.01
C VAL A 96 2.76 41.24 8.11
N THR A 97 2.71 41.75 9.35
CA THR A 97 2.74 43.18 9.70
C THR A 97 3.80 43.41 10.76
#